data_AF-A0A242MDC5-F1
#
_entry.id   AF-A0A242MDC5-F1
#
_cell.length_a   1.000
_cell.length_b   1.000
_cell.length_c   1.000
_cell.angle_alpha   90.00
_cell.angle_beta   90.00
_cell.angle_gamma   90.00
#
_symmetry.space_group_name_H-M   'P 1'
#
loop_
_entity.id
_entity.type
_entity.pdbx_description
1 polymer ?
#
loop_
_entity_poly.entity_id
_entity_poly.type
_entity_poly.pdbx_seq_one_letter_code
_entity_poly.pdbx_strand_id
1 'polypeptide(L)'
;MSRQTGYKWLNRYKKDGIAGLADQSRRPLDSPSITPPALEQPVLGVRTRNPAWGAQDRPAPARSDAGAAAGHQHDCRDPASPR
;
A
#
# COMPACT_ATOMS: atom_id res chain seq x y z
N MET A 1 -10.69 10.24 20.91
CA MET A 1 -10.46 10.68 19.51
C MET A 1 -10.59 12.21 19.44
N SER A 2 -9.68 12.91 18.76
CA SER A 2 -9.76 14.38 18.63
C SER A 2 -10.78 14.79 17.56
N ARG A 3 -11.43 15.96 17.72
CA ARG A 3 -12.32 16.56 16.71
C ARG A 3 -11.65 16.64 15.34
N GLN A 4 -10.35 16.94 15.32
CA GLN A 4 -9.56 17.07 14.09
C GLN A 4 -9.45 15.75 13.31
N THR A 5 -9.35 14.62 14.01
CA THR A 5 -9.39 13.30 13.37
C THR A 5 -10.75 13.06 12.72
N GLY A 6 -11.85 13.38 13.40
CA GLY A 6 -13.21 13.26 12.85
C GLY A 6 -13.41 14.05 11.55
N TYR A 7 -12.99 15.32 11.51
CA TYR A 7 -13.10 16.15 10.30
C TYR A 7 -12.28 15.60 9.12
N LYS A 8 -11.11 15.02 9.39
CA LYS A 8 -10.29 14.36 8.36
C LYS A 8 -11.03 13.19 7.71
N TRP A 9 -11.65 12.32 8.52
CA TRP A 9 -12.41 11.16 8.01
C TRP A 9 -13.66 11.60 7.25
N LEU A 10 -14.39 12.61 7.75
CA LEU A 10 -15.55 13.16 7.06
C LEU A 10 -15.16 13.72 5.68
N ASN A 11 -14.05 14.46 5.60
CA ASN A 11 -13.56 15.02 4.34
C ASN A 11 -13.13 13.94 3.35
N ARG A 12 -12.55 12.83 3.83
CA ARG A 12 -12.18 11.68 2.98
C ARG A 12 -13.43 10.96 2.46
N TYR A 13 -14.39 10.68 3.33
CA TYR A 13 -15.65 10.06 2.95
C TYR A 13 -16.41 10.90 1.92
N LYS A 14 -16.44 12.23 2.09
CA LYS A 14 -17.08 13.14 1.13
C LYS A 14 -16.41 13.15 -0.26
N LYS A 15 -15.10 12.86 -0.34
CA LYS A 15 -14.34 12.88 -1.59
C LYS A 15 -14.36 11.54 -2.31
N ASP A 16 -14.05 10.47 -1.58
CA ASP A 16 -13.75 9.15 -2.15
C ASP A 16 -14.73 8.07 -1.65
N GLY A 17 -15.78 8.45 -0.92
CA GLY A 17 -16.76 7.52 -0.35
C GLY A 17 -16.13 6.51 0.60
N ILE A 18 -16.57 5.26 0.49
CA ILE A 18 -16.05 4.14 1.29
C ILE A 18 -14.56 3.88 0.98
N ALA A 19 -14.09 4.13 -0.25
CA ALA A 19 -12.68 3.94 -0.61
C ALA A 19 -11.75 4.91 0.14
N GLY A 20 -12.23 6.11 0.51
CA GLY A 20 -11.50 7.08 1.31
C GLY A 20 -11.25 6.66 2.76
N LEU A 21 -11.96 5.63 3.24
CA LEU A 21 -11.78 5.06 4.56
C LEU A 21 -10.72 3.95 4.61
N ALA A 22 -10.24 3.48 3.45
CA ALA A 22 -9.15 2.52 3.39
C ALA A 22 -7.86 3.09 4.00
N ASP A 23 -6.97 2.19 4.43
CA ASP A 23 -5.66 2.61 4.93
C ASP A 23 -4.87 3.30 3.81
N GLN A 24 -4.47 4.54 4.06
CA GLN A 24 -3.67 5.33 3.12
C GLN A 24 -2.27 5.47 3.68
N SER A 25 -1.27 5.36 2.80
CA SER A 25 0.11 5.59 3.16
C SER A 25 0.27 6.93 3.89
N ARG A 26 0.94 6.87 5.05
CA ARG A 26 1.34 8.05 5.82
C ARG A 26 2.72 8.55 5.42
N ARG A 27 3.37 7.88 4.46
CA ARG A 27 4.70 8.25 3.98
C ARG A 27 4.57 9.53 3.15
N PRO A 28 5.39 10.56 3.43
CA PRO A 28 5.53 11.72 2.54
C PRO A 28 5.90 11.26 1.13
N LEU A 29 5.25 11.83 0.12
CA LEU A 29 5.53 11.52 -1.29
C LEU A 29 6.91 12.01 -1.71
N ASP A 30 7.37 13.11 -1.11
CA ASP A 30 8.65 13.72 -1.42
C ASP A 30 9.37 14.07 -0.10
N SER A 31 10.69 13.90 -0.11
CA SER A 31 11.56 14.31 0.98
C SER A 31 12.81 14.93 0.35
N PRO A 32 13.29 16.10 0.80
CA PRO A 32 14.46 16.76 0.21
C PRO A 32 15.75 15.92 0.30
N SER A 33 15.77 14.88 1.14
CA SER A 33 16.87 13.91 1.25
C SER A 33 16.64 12.64 0.43
N ILE A 34 15.64 12.62 -0.47
CA ILE A 34 15.47 11.48 -1.38
C ILE A 34 16.68 11.42 -2.32
N THR A 35 17.31 10.26 -2.38
CA THR A 35 18.51 10.12 -3.19
C THR A 35 18.10 10.11 -4.66
N PRO A 36 18.75 10.89 -5.53
CA PRO A 36 18.43 10.87 -6.95
C PRO A 36 18.57 9.46 -7.52
N PRO A 37 17.67 9.02 -8.40
CA PRO A 37 17.67 7.66 -8.95
C PRO A 37 18.99 7.30 -9.64
N ALA A 38 19.70 8.29 -10.20
CA ALA A 38 21.02 8.10 -10.79
C ALA A 38 22.07 7.55 -9.81
N LEU A 39 21.96 7.87 -8.52
CA LEU A 39 22.84 7.35 -7.46
C LEU A 39 22.29 6.06 -6.84
N GLU A 40 20.97 5.85 -6.87
CA GLU A 40 20.36 4.63 -6.37
C GLU A 40 20.67 3.41 -7.25
N GLN A 41 20.68 3.58 -8.59
CA GLN A 41 20.87 2.48 -9.53
C GLN A 41 22.21 1.73 -9.38
N PRO A 42 23.37 2.41 -9.24
CA PRO A 42 24.64 1.74 -8.96
C PRO A 42 24.63 0.98 -7.62
N VAL A 43 24.02 1.57 -6.57
CA VAL A 43 23.94 0.96 -5.23
C VAL A 43 23.09 -0.30 -5.27
N LEU A 44 21.95 -0.27 -5.97
CA LEU A 44 21.11 -1.45 -6.19
C LEU A 44 21.86 -2.51 -6.99
N GLY A 45 22.58 -2.13 -8.05
CA GLY A 45 23.37 -3.06 -8.85
C GLY A 45 24.46 -3.79 -8.05
N VAL A 46 25.15 -3.07 -7.15
CA VAL A 46 26.13 -3.68 -6.22
C VAL A 46 25.43 -4.63 -5.24
N ARG A 47 24.26 -4.25 -4.72
CA ARG A 47 23.49 -5.06 -3.77
C ARG A 47 22.91 -6.32 -4.39
N THR A 48 22.47 -6.27 -5.65
CA THR A 48 22.04 -7.46 -6.40
C THR A 48 23.21 -8.41 -6.69
N ARG A 49 24.40 -7.88 -6.97
CA ARG A 49 25.60 -8.69 -7.21
C ARG A 49 26.16 -9.32 -5.94
N ASN A 50 25.84 -8.77 -4.77
CA ASN A 50 26.30 -9.31 -3.50
C ASN A 50 25.17 -9.59 -2.49
N PRO A 51 24.44 -10.69 -2.67
CA PRO A 51 23.33 -11.05 -1.79
C PRO A 51 23.76 -11.35 -0.34
N ALA A 52 25.03 -11.71 -0.10
CA ALA A 52 25.59 -11.97 1.23
C ALA A 52 25.88 -10.69 2.04
N TRP A 53 25.75 -9.50 1.45
CA TRP A 53 25.97 -8.21 2.13
C TRP A 53 24.73 -7.70 2.89
N GLY A 54 23.68 -8.50 3.02
CA GLY A 54 22.50 -8.20 3.82
C GLY A 54 22.09 -9.38 4.70
N ALA A 55 21.20 -9.15 5.65
CA ALA A 55 20.69 -10.18 6.57
C ALA A 55 19.86 -11.31 5.88
N GLN A 56 19.80 -11.33 4.54
CA GLN A 56 19.14 -12.36 3.75
C GLN A 56 20.19 -13.08 2.91
N ASP A 57 20.99 -13.94 3.53
CA ASP A 57 21.93 -14.86 2.85
C ASP A 57 21.24 -15.87 1.91
N ARG A 58 19.90 -15.87 1.89
CA ARG A 58 19.10 -16.71 0.99
C ARG A 58 18.43 -15.83 -0.07
N PRO A 59 18.69 -16.04 -1.37
CA PRO A 59 17.91 -15.40 -2.41
C PRO A 59 16.45 -15.84 -2.27
N ALA A 60 15.55 -14.89 -2.00
CA ALA A 60 14.12 -15.15 -2.03
C ALA A 60 13.73 -15.57 -3.46
N PRO A 61 12.86 -16.58 -3.66
CA PRO A 61 12.39 -16.91 -4.99
C PRO A 61 11.71 -15.69 -5.60
N ALA A 62 11.98 -15.43 -6.89
CA ALA A 62 11.34 -14.37 -7.65
C ALA A 62 9.82 -14.45 -7.42
N ARG A 63 9.24 -13.38 -6.85
CA ARG A 63 7.79 -13.24 -6.76
C ARG A 63 7.26 -13.24 -8.19
N SER A 64 6.60 -14.31 -8.58
CA SER A 64 5.77 -14.33 -9.77
C SER A 64 4.60 -13.38 -9.52
N ASP A 65 4.51 -12.28 -10.25
CA ASP A 65 3.29 -11.46 -10.32
C ASP A 65 2.24 -12.26 -11.11
N ALA A 66 1.64 -13.25 -10.47
CA ALA A 66 0.55 -14.03 -11.01
C ALA A 66 -0.72 -13.76 -10.19
N GLY A 67 -1.68 -13.08 -10.83
CA GLY A 67 -3.10 -13.26 -10.51
C GLY A 67 -3.72 -12.24 -9.57
N ALA A 68 -4.01 -11.06 -10.11
CA ALA A 68 -5.22 -10.33 -9.74
C ALA A 68 -6.47 -11.21 -9.95
N ALA A 69 -7.54 -10.84 -9.25
CA ALA A 69 -8.92 -11.35 -9.32
C ALA A 69 -9.30 -12.53 -8.40
N ALA A 70 -9.71 -12.19 -7.18
CA ALA A 70 -10.83 -12.88 -6.52
C ALA A 70 -11.79 -11.79 -6.03
N GLY A 71 -12.88 -11.58 -6.78
CA GLY A 71 -13.94 -10.65 -6.42
C GLY A 71 -14.61 -11.10 -5.13
N HIS A 72 -14.59 -10.24 -4.11
CA HIS A 72 -15.41 -10.41 -2.93
C HIS A 72 -16.80 -9.88 -3.26
N GLN A 73 -17.68 -10.78 -3.69
CA GLN A 73 -19.10 -10.50 -3.79
C GLN A 73 -19.64 -10.39 -2.36
N HIS A 74 -19.71 -9.17 -1.81
CA HIS A 74 -20.53 -8.93 -0.64
C HIS A 74 -21.98 -8.91 -1.09
N ASP A 75 -22.62 -10.08 -1.02
CA ASP A 75 -24.05 -10.24 -1.19
C ASP A 75 -24.75 -9.60 0.02
N CYS A 76 -25.22 -8.36 -0.17
CA CYS A 76 -26.04 -7.67 0.82
C CYS A 76 -27.43 -8.31 0.81
N ARG A 77 -27.63 -9.32 1.66
CA ARG A 77 -28.96 -9.87 1.89
C ARG A 77 -29.85 -8.80 2.53
N ASP A 78 -30.78 -8.29 1.73
CA ASP A 78 -31.75 -7.25 2.07
C ASP A 78 -32.66 -7.70 3.24
N PRO A 79 -32.78 -6.93 4.35
CA PRO A 79 -33.57 -7.33 5.52
C PRO A 79 -35.11 -7.20 5.35
N ALA A 80 -35.63 -7.03 4.13
CA ALA A 80 -37.04 -6.74 3.88
C ALA A 80 -37.82 -7.88 3.17
N SER A 81 -37.61 -9.14 3.52
CA SER A 81 -38.50 -10.24 3.09
C SER A 81 -39.65 -10.43 4.09
N PRO A 82 -40.93 -10.26 3.70
CA PRO A 82 -42.07 -10.62 4.54
C PRO A 82 -42.25 -12.15 4.65
N ARG A 83 -42.91 -12.58 5.73
CA ARG A 83 -43.06 -13.97 6.20
C ARG A 83 -43.88 -14.86 5.29
#